data_AF-U9TWI3-F1
#
_entry.id   AF-U9TWI3-F1
#
_cell.length_a   1.000
_cell.length_b   1.000
_cell.length_c   1.000
_cell.angle_alpha   90.00
_cell.angle_beta   90.00
_cell.angle_gamma   90.00
#
_symmetry.space_group_name_H-M   'P 1'
#
loop_
_entity.id
_entity.type
_entity.pdbx_description
1 polymer ?
#
loop_
_entity_poly.entity_id
_entity_poly.type
_entity_poly.pdbx_seq_one_letter_code
_entity_poly.pdbx_strand_id
1 'polypeptide(L)'
;MAEVTLLCFLQGLEEPFRITIDKTDTIEEFKESILHRARKAIGEKNISTDGFEMWEVSVPINEVDILRKDRPELKGGKPLKDKPNLTSIGKVIDNYIQVFIGNPDLAVIPPSLESIDDRVRELEKTFESLIYEVKYERLDEAADVELRAIRVNDEFWIKKDYVHSNTQLQHMKKPVDVRCRVMNVGNTGRLKVILLREDAGIEQKTVSSLLSLEKWLLDCFGLPIMYRNKSDKHLRDYLKVERGGVNKSFKQLYEDYINNP
;
A
#
# COMPACT_ATOMS: atom_id res chain seq x y z
N MET A 1 42.36 24.83 -33.88
CA MET A 1 41.18 23.97 -33.99
C MET A 1 40.25 24.30 -32.82
N ALA A 2 38.95 24.06 -32.93
CA ALA A 2 37.99 24.58 -31.96
C ALA A 2 37.72 23.53 -30.87
N GLU A 3 38.38 23.66 -29.73
CA GLU A 3 38.21 22.77 -28.59
C GLU A 3 36.90 23.05 -27.84
N VAL A 4 36.33 22.00 -27.23
CA VAL A 4 35.19 22.10 -26.31
C VAL A 4 35.52 21.37 -25.02
N THR A 5 35.21 21.99 -23.89
CA THR A 5 35.33 21.35 -22.57
C THR A 5 33.94 20.97 -22.09
N LEU A 6 33.74 19.67 -21.86
CA LEU A 6 32.47 19.10 -21.42
C LEU A 6 32.58 18.53 -20.02
N LEU A 7 31.56 18.74 -19.20
CA LEU A 7 31.44 18.08 -17.90
C LEU A 7 30.80 16.70 -18.09
N CYS A 8 31.56 15.66 -17.79
CA CYS A 8 31.19 14.27 -18.01
C CYS A 8 30.98 13.56 -16.66
N PHE A 9 30.15 12.52 -16.67
CA PHE A 9 29.97 11.62 -15.54
C PHE A 9 30.04 10.17 -15.99
N LEU A 10 30.88 9.37 -15.34
CA LEU A 10 31.04 7.94 -15.58
C LEU A 10 30.39 7.16 -14.44
N GLN A 11 29.48 6.26 -14.79
CA GLN A 11 28.77 5.43 -13.82
C GLN A 11 29.77 4.63 -12.96
N GLY A 12 29.59 4.65 -11.64
CA GLY A 12 30.51 4.04 -10.66
C GLY A 12 31.56 5.00 -10.08
N LEU A 13 31.71 6.20 -10.63
CA LEU A 13 32.51 7.27 -10.01
C LEU A 13 31.65 8.12 -9.07
N GLU A 14 32.34 8.75 -8.11
CA GLU A 14 31.67 9.66 -7.18
C GLU A 14 31.48 11.03 -7.82
N GLU A 15 32.49 11.58 -8.48
CA GLU A 15 32.47 12.96 -8.93
C GLU A 15 32.48 13.09 -10.46
N PRO A 16 31.73 14.06 -11.03
CA PRO A 16 31.85 14.41 -12.43
C PRO A 16 33.21 15.05 -12.71
N PHE A 17 33.67 14.96 -13.96
CA PHE A 17 34.98 15.45 -14.36
C PHE A 17 34.92 16.11 -15.74
N ARG A 18 35.80 17.11 -15.95
CA ARG A 18 35.88 17.83 -17.21
C ARG A 18 36.82 17.12 -18.18
N ILE A 19 36.42 17.05 -19.45
CA ILE A 19 37.27 16.64 -20.55
C ILE A 19 37.23 17.69 -21.64
N THR A 20 38.40 17.99 -22.19
CA THR A 20 38.59 18.85 -23.35
C THR A 20 38.86 17.96 -24.56
N ILE A 21 38.10 18.17 -25.64
CA ILE A 21 38.19 17.44 -26.90
C ILE A 21 38.15 18.40 -28.09
N ASP A 22 38.63 17.97 -29.25
CA ASP A 22 38.41 18.72 -30.48
C ASP A 22 36.98 18.50 -30.97
N LYS A 23 36.34 19.55 -31.50
CA LYS A 23 35.02 19.42 -32.12
C LYS A 23 35.02 18.53 -33.35
N THR A 24 36.18 18.28 -33.95
CA THR A 24 36.33 17.34 -35.07
C THR A 24 36.41 15.88 -34.65
N ASP A 25 36.62 15.60 -33.36
CA ASP A 25 36.73 14.23 -32.86
C ASP A 25 35.39 13.49 -33.03
N THR A 26 35.50 12.19 -33.26
CA THR A 26 34.37 11.25 -33.30
C THR A 26 33.85 10.96 -31.89
N ILE A 27 32.62 10.42 -31.79
CA ILE A 27 32.09 10.01 -30.48
C ILE A 27 32.92 8.87 -29.89
N GLU A 28 33.45 7.98 -30.72
CA GLU A 28 34.32 6.88 -30.34
C GLU A 28 35.63 7.40 -29.72
N GLU A 29 36.31 8.34 -30.38
CA GLU A 29 37.53 8.98 -29.85
C GLU A 29 37.25 9.72 -28.53
N PHE A 30 36.09 10.37 -28.43
CA PHE A 30 35.68 11.00 -27.18
C PHE A 30 35.41 9.98 -26.07
N LYS A 31 34.76 8.85 -26.40
CA LYS A 31 34.54 7.74 -25.47
C LYS A 31 35.85 7.20 -24.94
N GLU A 32 36.81 6.95 -25.81
CA GLU A 32 38.14 6.49 -25.43
C GLU A 32 38.86 7.50 -24.54
N SER A 33 38.76 8.79 -24.85
CA SER A 33 39.31 9.87 -24.03
C SER A 33 38.72 9.89 -22.62
N ILE A 34 37.40 9.68 -22.49
CA ILE A 34 36.72 9.54 -21.19
C ILE A 34 37.25 8.34 -20.40
N LEU A 35 37.28 7.16 -21.03
CA LEU A 35 37.72 5.93 -20.39
C LEU A 35 39.21 6.00 -20.01
N HIS A 36 40.05 6.61 -20.85
CA HIS A 36 41.47 6.83 -20.58
C HIS A 36 41.66 7.75 -19.37
N ARG A 37 40.93 8.88 -19.32
CA ARG A 37 40.98 9.82 -18.20
C ARG A 37 40.55 9.19 -16.87
N ALA A 38 39.58 8.28 -16.91
CA ALA A 38 39.03 7.58 -15.75
C ALA A 38 39.75 6.27 -15.41
N ARG A 39 40.76 5.85 -16.19
CA ARG A 39 41.38 4.51 -16.13
C ARG A 39 41.85 4.10 -14.73
N LYS A 40 42.49 5.02 -14.00
CA LYS A 40 42.95 4.77 -12.63
C LYS A 40 41.78 4.43 -11.69
N ALA A 41 40.73 5.26 -11.72
CA ALA A 41 39.55 5.07 -10.88
C ALA A 41 38.74 3.82 -11.27
N ILE A 42 38.66 3.51 -12.57
CA ILE A 42 38.05 2.28 -13.09
C ILE A 42 38.75 1.04 -12.50
N GLY A 43 40.09 1.03 -12.54
CA GLY A 43 40.90 -0.08 -12.00
C GLY A 43 40.82 -0.20 -10.47
N GLU A 44 40.87 0.93 -9.75
CA GLU A 44 40.77 0.94 -8.28
C GLU A 44 39.39 0.49 -7.77
N LYS A 45 38.32 0.82 -8.51
CA LYS A 45 36.93 0.50 -8.14
C LYS A 45 36.37 -0.76 -8.81
N ASN A 46 37.17 -1.49 -9.60
CA ASN A 46 36.73 -2.65 -10.40
C ASN A 46 35.46 -2.37 -11.22
N ILE A 47 35.37 -1.20 -11.87
CA ILE A 47 34.20 -0.82 -12.67
C ILE A 47 34.23 -1.60 -14.00
N SER A 48 33.21 -2.43 -14.25
CA SER A 48 33.04 -3.05 -15.57
C SER A 48 32.49 -2.02 -16.55
N THR A 49 33.25 -1.72 -17.60
CA THR A 49 32.85 -0.78 -18.67
C THR A 49 32.27 -1.50 -19.88
N ASP A 50 32.16 -2.83 -19.84
CA ASP A 50 31.59 -3.63 -20.91
C ASP A 50 30.10 -3.25 -21.08
N GLY A 51 29.72 -2.89 -22.30
CA GLY A 51 28.35 -2.43 -22.60
C GLY A 51 28.05 -0.98 -22.22
N PHE A 52 29.04 -0.17 -21.81
CA PHE A 52 28.80 1.25 -21.58
C PHE A 52 28.48 1.99 -22.89
N GLU A 53 27.45 2.83 -22.85
CA GLU A 53 27.03 3.71 -23.92
C GLU A 53 27.09 5.18 -23.49
N MET A 54 27.11 6.08 -24.46
CA MET A 54 27.22 7.52 -24.23
C MET A 54 25.91 8.25 -24.50
N TRP A 55 25.61 9.21 -23.64
CA TRP A 55 24.37 9.96 -23.64
C TRP A 55 24.65 11.44 -23.45
N GLU A 56 24.02 12.26 -24.27
CA GLU A 56 23.90 13.70 -24.05
C GLU A 56 22.80 13.94 -23.02
N VAL A 57 23.16 14.60 -21.92
CA VAL A 57 22.26 14.85 -20.79
C VAL A 57 22.35 16.31 -20.36
N SER A 58 21.40 16.76 -19.54
CA SER A 58 21.44 18.08 -18.90
C SER A 58 21.07 17.92 -17.44
N VAL A 59 22.04 17.49 -16.62
CA VAL A 59 21.83 17.19 -15.20
C VAL A 59 22.59 18.18 -14.34
N PRO A 60 21.94 18.97 -13.48
CA PRO A 60 22.63 19.83 -12.51
C PRO A 60 23.62 19.03 -11.64
N ILE A 61 24.80 19.57 -11.32
CA ILE A 61 25.80 18.87 -10.46
C ILE A 61 25.19 18.48 -9.09
N ASN A 62 24.29 19.30 -8.52
CA ASN A 62 23.61 18.99 -7.26
C ASN A 62 22.60 17.84 -7.36
N GLU A 63 22.30 17.34 -8.56
CA GLU A 63 21.44 16.18 -8.81
C GLU A 63 22.23 14.97 -9.34
N VAL A 64 23.57 14.96 -9.23
CA VAL A 64 24.43 13.87 -9.74
C VAL A 64 24.06 12.49 -9.21
N ASP A 65 23.42 12.40 -8.04
CA ASP A 65 22.95 11.15 -7.45
C ASP A 65 22.03 10.34 -8.38
N ILE A 66 21.29 11.00 -9.28
CA ILE A 66 20.42 10.30 -10.24
C ILE A 66 21.22 9.46 -11.26
N LEU A 67 22.49 9.83 -11.50
CA LEU A 67 23.40 9.14 -12.42
C LEU A 67 24.24 8.06 -11.72
N ARG A 68 24.33 8.11 -10.38
CA ARG A 68 25.06 7.13 -9.56
C ARG A 68 24.31 5.82 -9.38
N LYS A 69 22.99 5.82 -9.55
CA LYS A 69 22.14 4.64 -9.40
C LYS A 69 22.61 3.52 -10.34
N ASP A 70 22.40 2.27 -9.93
CA ASP A 70 22.57 1.11 -10.82
C ASP A 70 21.72 1.26 -12.10
N ARG A 71 20.58 1.94 -11.96
CA ARG A 71 19.65 2.34 -13.02
C ARG A 71 19.57 3.87 -13.13
N PRO A 72 20.39 4.51 -13.99
CA PRO A 72 20.40 5.96 -14.15
C PRO A 72 19.09 6.49 -14.73
N GLU A 73 18.54 7.56 -14.15
CA GLU A 73 17.34 8.22 -14.66
C GLU A 73 17.71 9.37 -15.60
N LEU A 74 17.84 9.06 -16.90
CA LEU A 74 18.21 10.03 -17.92
C LEU A 74 16.98 10.79 -18.42
N LYS A 75 16.48 11.75 -17.63
CA LYS A 75 15.34 12.61 -18.02
C LYS A 75 15.67 13.40 -19.30
N GLY A 76 15.21 12.90 -20.46
CA GLY A 76 15.45 13.53 -21.76
C GLY A 76 16.87 13.33 -22.32
N GLY A 77 17.62 12.33 -21.82
CA GLY A 77 18.93 12.00 -22.36
C GLY A 77 18.83 11.51 -23.81
N LYS A 78 19.72 12.00 -24.68
CA LYS A 78 19.80 11.56 -26.08
C LYS A 78 20.99 10.63 -26.24
N PRO A 79 20.82 9.40 -26.73
CA PRO A 79 21.95 8.53 -27.01
C PRO A 79 22.83 9.17 -28.09
N LEU A 80 24.14 9.16 -27.86
CA LEU A 80 25.15 9.68 -28.78
C LEU A 80 25.62 8.58 -29.76
N LYS A 81 24.71 7.73 -30.25
CA LYS A 81 25.05 6.70 -31.25
C LYS A 81 25.17 7.34 -32.63
N ASP A 82 26.25 7.03 -33.35
CA ASP A 82 26.44 7.28 -34.78
C ASP A 82 26.34 8.75 -35.24
N LYS A 83 26.71 9.72 -34.40
CA LYS A 83 26.89 11.11 -34.86
C LYS A 83 28.33 11.33 -35.32
N PRO A 84 28.57 11.84 -36.55
CA PRO A 84 29.92 12.02 -37.07
C PRO A 84 30.72 13.13 -36.38
N ASN A 85 30.11 13.97 -35.52
CA ASN A 85 30.77 15.11 -34.90
C ASN A 85 30.13 15.51 -33.56
N LEU A 86 30.98 15.98 -32.63
CA LEU A 86 30.61 16.49 -31.30
C LEU A 86 29.94 17.88 -31.33
N THR A 87 29.91 18.54 -32.49
CA THR A 87 29.27 19.85 -32.69
C THR A 87 27.78 19.90 -32.36
N SER A 88 27.16 18.72 -32.21
CA SER A 88 25.73 18.57 -31.89
C SER A 88 25.42 18.47 -30.41
N ILE A 89 26.42 18.30 -29.53
CA ILE A 89 26.24 18.37 -28.08
C ILE A 89 25.90 19.83 -27.78
N GLY A 90 24.74 20.07 -27.15
CA GLY A 90 24.15 21.40 -26.97
C GLY A 90 25.06 22.42 -26.28
N LYS A 91 24.50 23.62 -26.04
CA LYS A 91 25.24 24.73 -25.43
C LYS A 91 25.94 24.27 -24.13
N VAL A 92 27.23 24.60 -23.99
CA VAL A 92 27.95 24.33 -22.74
C VAL A 92 27.36 25.19 -21.63
N ILE A 93 26.79 24.53 -20.63
CA ILE A 93 26.22 25.17 -19.44
C ILE A 93 27.12 24.80 -18.27
N ASP A 94 27.75 25.81 -17.67
CA ASP A 94 28.52 25.59 -16.45
C ASP A 94 27.62 25.03 -15.34
N ASN A 95 28.16 24.10 -14.56
CA ASN A 95 27.47 23.40 -13.46
C ASN A 95 26.40 22.37 -13.87
N TYR A 96 26.35 21.99 -15.14
CA TYR A 96 25.54 20.86 -15.62
C TYR A 96 26.45 19.77 -16.19
N ILE A 97 26.15 18.53 -15.84
CA ILE A 97 26.69 17.35 -16.50
C ILE A 97 26.04 17.27 -17.87
N GLN A 98 26.87 17.18 -18.90
CA GLN A 98 26.48 17.25 -20.31
C GLN A 98 26.57 15.88 -20.98
N VAL A 99 27.44 15.02 -20.47
CA VAL A 99 27.71 13.71 -21.03
C VAL A 99 27.69 12.68 -19.92
N PHE A 100 26.87 11.65 -20.09
CA PHE A 100 26.82 10.49 -19.23
C PHE A 100 27.36 9.28 -19.99
N ILE A 101 28.20 8.49 -19.32
CA ILE A 101 28.67 7.19 -19.81
C ILE A 101 28.36 6.10 -18.79
N GLY A 102 27.65 5.07 -19.21
CA GLY A 102 27.20 3.99 -18.34
C GLY A 102 26.39 2.94 -19.09
N ASN A 103 25.91 1.93 -18.39
CA ASN A 103 25.20 0.80 -19.00
C ASN A 103 23.70 1.14 -19.25
N PRO A 104 23.21 1.08 -20.50
CA PRO A 104 21.84 1.42 -20.87
C PRO A 104 20.80 0.32 -20.60
N ASP A 105 21.18 -0.96 -20.38
CA ASP A 105 20.23 -2.04 -20.04
C ASP A 105 19.54 -1.82 -18.68
N LEU A 106 19.91 -0.74 -18.01
CA LEU A 106 19.42 -0.27 -16.74
C LEU A 106 18.90 1.19 -16.80
N ALA A 107 19.01 1.88 -17.94
CA ALA A 107 18.54 3.25 -18.11
C ALA A 107 17.12 3.27 -18.71
N VAL A 108 16.14 3.78 -17.96
CA VAL A 108 14.77 3.95 -18.47
C VAL A 108 14.75 5.13 -19.44
N ILE A 109 14.74 4.83 -20.74
CA ILE A 109 14.28 5.79 -21.76
C ILE A 109 12.77 5.96 -21.54
N PRO A 110 12.24 7.18 -21.40
CA PRO A 110 10.79 7.36 -21.31
C PRO A 110 10.18 6.83 -22.62
N PRO A 111 9.22 5.88 -22.60
CA PRO A 111 8.76 5.26 -23.83
C PRO A 111 7.66 6.08 -24.50
N SER A 112 7.48 5.82 -25.80
CA SER A 112 6.54 6.42 -26.74
C SER A 112 5.06 6.33 -26.30
N LEU A 113 4.18 7.02 -27.04
CA LEU A 113 2.72 7.11 -26.84
C LEU A 113 2.02 5.75 -26.63
N GLU A 114 2.50 4.64 -27.21
CA GLU A 114 1.95 3.30 -26.98
C GLU A 114 2.15 2.82 -25.53
N SER A 115 3.25 3.22 -24.87
CA SER A 115 3.45 2.91 -23.45
C SER A 115 2.64 3.80 -22.51
N ILE A 116 2.14 4.95 -22.99
CA ILE A 116 1.21 5.77 -22.21
C ILE A 116 -0.11 5.01 -22.08
N ASP A 117 -0.59 4.33 -23.12
CA ASP A 117 -1.81 3.52 -23.04
C ASP A 117 -1.64 2.31 -22.12
N ASP A 118 -0.51 1.62 -22.17
CA ASP A 118 -0.24 0.50 -21.25
C ASP A 118 -0.07 0.99 -19.81
N ARG A 119 0.59 2.14 -19.59
CA ARG A 119 0.70 2.76 -18.25
C ARG A 119 -0.62 3.33 -17.77
N VAL A 120 -1.48 3.87 -18.64
CA VAL A 120 -2.84 4.30 -18.30
C VAL A 120 -3.65 3.08 -17.93
N ARG A 121 -3.54 1.97 -18.67
CA ARG A 121 -4.22 0.70 -18.36
C ARG A 121 -3.70 0.07 -17.05
N GLU A 122 -2.41 0.21 -16.76
CA GLU A 122 -1.81 -0.22 -15.50
C GLU A 122 -2.19 0.71 -14.34
N LEU A 123 -2.26 2.03 -14.56
CA LEU A 123 -2.81 3.00 -13.63
C LEU A 123 -4.30 2.76 -13.40
N GLU A 124 -5.07 2.41 -14.42
CA GLU A 124 -6.49 2.04 -14.32
C GLU A 124 -6.64 0.77 -13.49
N LYS A 125 -5.81 -0.26 -13.71
CA LYS A 125 -5.75 -1.44 -12.84
C LYS A 125 -5.36 -1.09 -11.41
N THR A 126 -4.39 -0.20 -11.22
CA THR A 126 -3.95 0.26 -9.90
C THR A 126 -5.06 1.07 -9.23
N PHE A 127 -5.80 1.88 -10.00
CA PHE A 127 -6.93 2.67 -9.53
C PHE A 127 -8.13 1.78 -9.23
N GLU A 128 -8.38 0.72 -10.01
CA GLU A 128 -9.38 -0.30 -9.70
C GLU A 128 -9.00 -1.11 -8.45
N SER A 129 -7.71 -1.43 -8.28
CA SER A 129 -7.18 -2.07 -7.07
C SER A 129 -7.27 -1.16 -5.85
N LEU A 130 -6.96 0.14 -6.01
CA LEU A 130 -7.11 1.15 -4.97
C LEU A 130 -8.59 1.44 -4.69
N ILE A 131 -9.47 1.42 -5.70
CA ILE A 131 -10.93 1.47 -5.51
C ILE A 131 -11.40 0.21 -4.78
N TYR A 132 -10.80 -0.95 -5.03
CA TYR A 132 -11.07 -2.18 -4.30
C TYR A 132 -10.62 -2.05 -2.84
N GLU A 133 -9.40 -1.56 -2.57
CA GLU A 133 -8.87 -1.28 -1.22
C GLU A 133 -9.66 -0.18 -0.49
N VAL A 134 -10.06 0.90 -1.16
CA VAL A 134 -10.88 1.99 -0.61
C VAL A 134 -12.35 1.58 -0.45
N LYS A 135 -12.86 0.64 -1.27
CA LYS A 135 -14.14 -0.04 -1.01
C LYS A 135 -14.07 -0.93 0.24
N TYR A 136 -12.88 -1.32 0.70
CA TYR A 136 -12.68 -1.91 2.03
C TYR A 136 -12.53 -0.87 3.16
N GLU A 137 -12.38 0.42 2.85
CA GLU A 137 -12.40 1.53 3.82
C GLU A 137 -13.76 2.23 3.94
N ARG A 138 -14.67 2.07 2.97
CA ARG A 138 -16.06 2.43 3.22
C ARG A 138 -16.65 1.42 4.21
N LEU A 139 -16.84 1.90 5.43
CA LEU A 139 -17.76 1.30 6.40
C LEU A 139 -19.02 0.86 5.65
N ASP A 140 -19.39 -0.39 5.84
CA ASP A 140 -20.68 -0.88 5.37
C ASP A 140 -21.75 0.03 5.98
N GLU A 141 -22.45 0.84 5.18
CA GLU A 141 -23.49 1.75 5.68
C GLU A 141 -24.61 0.98 6.42
N ALA A 142 -24.73 -0.33 6.15
CA ALA A 142 -25.65 -1.21 6.85
C ALA A 142 -25.10 -1.73 8.20
N ALA A 143 -23.85 -1.44 8.57
CA ALA A 143 -23.29 -1.86 9.84
C ALA A 143 -23.73 -0.95 10.99
N ASP A 144 -24.16 -1.56 12.10
CA ASP A 144 -24.50 -0.81 13.32
C ASP A 144 -23.28 0.00 13.78
N VAL A 145 -23.46 1.31 13.96
CA VAL A 145 -22.36 2.24 14.25
C VAL A 145 -21.67 1.90 15.59
N GLU A 146 -22.42 1.35 16.54
CA GLU A 146 -21.91 0.94 17.85
C GLU A 146 -20.87 -0.19 17.77
N LEU A 147 -20.85 -0.98 16.69
CA LEU A 147 -19.85 -2.03 16.48
C LEU A 147 -18.44 -1.46 16.31
N ARG A 148 -18.30 -0.17 15.98
CA ARG A 148 -16.99 0.51 15.86
C ARG A 148 -16.23 0.57 17.17
N ALA A 149 -16.93 0.54 18.31
CA ALA A 149 -16.31 0.59 19.62
C ALA A 149 -15.76 -0.78 20.07
N ILE A 150 -16.01 -1.85 19.31
CA ILE A 150 -15.65 -3.22 19.67
C ILE A 150 -14.20 -3.54 19.28
N ARG A 151 -13.54 -4.32 20.13
CA ARG A 151 -12.14 -4.73 19.97
C ARG A 151 -12.04 -6.24 19.83
N VAL A 152 -10.94 -6.68 19.24
CA VAL A 152 -10.54 -8.10 19.25
C VAL A 152 -10.45 -8.57 20.70
N ASN A 153 -10.91 -9.80 20.95
CA ASN A 153 -11.06 -10.45 22.26
C ASN A 153 -12.18 -9.93 23.17
N ASP A 154 -12.98 -8.94 22.75
CA ASP A 154 -14.23 -8.65 23.45
C ASP A 154 -15.14 -9.90 23.40
N GLU A 155 -15.87 -10.15 24.49
CA GLU A 155 -16.87 -11.21 24.54
C GLU A 155 -18.27 -10.63 24.56
N PHE A 156 -19.13 -11.17 23.71
CA PHE A 156 -20.55 -10.86 23.71
C PHE A 156 -21.30 -11.90 24.52
N TRP A 157 -22.19 -11.43 25.39
CA TRP A 157 -22.90 -12.29 26.32
C TRP A 157 -24.39 -11.97 26.36
N ILE A 158 -25.20 -13.00 26.15
CA ILE A 158 -26.63 -12.99 26.47
C ILE A 158 -26.83 -13.86 27.70
N LYS A 159 -27.21 -13.23 28.82
CA LYS A 159 -27.61 -13.91 30.05
C LYS A 159 -28.96 -13.41 30.53
N LYS A 160 -30.02 -14.17 30.25
CA LYS A 160 -31.40 -13.77 30.57
C LYS A 160 -32.39 -14.94 30.54
N ASP A 161 -33.43 -14.83 31.36
CA ASP A 161 -34.65 -15.65 31.24
C ASP A 161 -35.59 -15.09 30.16
N TYR A 162 -35.79 -15.86 29.09
CA TYR A 162 -36.80 -15.57 28.07
C TYR A 162 -38.15 -16.15 28.49
N VAL A 163 -39.22 -15.39 28.30
CA VAL A 163 -40.60 -15.79 28.63
C VAL A 163 -41.34 -16.22 27.38
N HIS A 164 -42.27 -17.15 27.54
CA HIS A 164 -43.11 -17.59 26.44
C HIS A 164 -43.98 -16.43 25.89
N SER A 165 -44.09 -16.32 24.56
CA SER A 165 -44.84 -15.25 23.89
C SER A 165 -46.36 -15.32 24.08
N ASN A 166 -46.89 -16.51 24.39
CA ASN A 166 -48.27 -16.67 24.84
C ASN A 166 -48.42 -16.11 26.27
N THR A 167 -49.29 -15.13 26.44
CA THR A 167 -49.57 -14.44 27.72
C THR A 167 -49.99 -15.40 28.83
N GLN A 168 -50.70 -16.50 28.51
CA GLN A 168 -51.12 -17.51 29.48
C GLN A 168 -49.96 -18.38 29.98
N LEU A 169 -48.86 -18.45 29.23
CA LEU A 169 -47.69 -19.29 29.53
C LEU A 169 -46.46 -18.47 29.94
N GLN A 170 -46.61 -17.18 30.29
CA GLN A 170 -45.49 -16.31 30.68
C GLN A 170 -44.72 -16.79 31.91
N HIS A 171 -45.31 -17.65 32.74
CA HIS A 171 -44.64 -18.31 33.86
C HIS A 171 -43.58 -19.32 33.40
N MET A 172 -43.69 -19.85 32.17
CA MET A 172 -42.66 -20.71 31.57
C MET A 172 -41.50 -19.85 31.10
N LYS A 173 -40.40 -19.96 31.83
CA LYS A 173 -39.14 -19.27 31.55
C LYS A 173 -38.14 -20.23 30.96
N LYS A 174 -37.37 -19.76 29.98
CA LYS A 174 -36.22 -20.47 29.44
C LYS A 174 -34.96 -19.64 29.72
N PRO A 175 -34.10 -20.07 30.65
CA PRO A 175 -32.84 -19.37 30.92
C PRO A 175 -31.90 -19.56 29.73
N VAL A 176 -31.32 -18.47 29.27
CA VAL A 176 -30.32 -18.42 28.21
C VAL A 176 -29.03 -17.89 28.80
N ASP A 177 -27.95 -18.64 28.57
CA ASP A 177 -26.56 -18.23 28.82
C ASP A 177 -25.75 -18.67 27.60
N VAL A 178 -25.44 -17.72 26.73
CA VAL A 178 -24.70 -17.98 25.48
C VAL A 178 -23.70 -16.85 25.22
N ARG A 179 -22.50 -17.24 24.80
CA ARG A 179 -21.37 -16.32 24.63
C ARG A 179 -20.69 -16.51 23.28
N CYS A 180 -20.10 -15.45 22.77
CA CYS A 180 -19.14 -15.53 21.67
C CYS A 180 -17.98 -14.54 21.90
N ARG A 181 -16.85 -14.79 21.24
CA ARG A 181 -15.66 -13.93 21.29
C ARG A 181 -15.41 -13.31 19.94
N VAL A 182 -15.00 -12.04 19.94
CA VAL A 182 -14.57 -11.33 18.74
C VAL A 182 -13.15 -11.79 18.37
N MET A 183 -13.01 -12.40 17.21
CA MET A 183 -11.74 -12.90 16.69
C MET A 183 -11.05 -11.90 15.77
N ASN A 184 -11.85 -11.12 15.04
CA ASN A 184 -11.34 -10.12 14.12
C ASN A 184 -12.36 -8.97 13.96
N VAL A 185 -11.86 -7.75 13.79
CA VAL A 185 -12.61 -6.56 13.44
C VAL A 185 -12.21 -6.20 12.01
N GLY A 186 -13.10 -6.42 11.05
CA GLY A 186 -12.85 -6.09 9.65
C GLY A 186 -12.91 -4.58 9.39
N ASN A 187 -12.14 -4.14 8.39
CA ASN A 187 -12.02 -2.72 8.00
C ASN A 187 -13.36 -2.08 7.57
N THR A 188 -14.35 -2.91 7.22
CA THR A 188 -15.70 -2.48 6.81
C THR A 188 -16.67 -2.28 7.98
N GLY A 189 -16.23 -2.40 9.23
CA GLY A 189 -17.09 -2.34 10.42
C GLY A 189 -17.82 -3.65 10.74
N ARG A 190 -17.49 -4.74 10.02
CA ARG A 190 -18.01 -6.08 10.29
C ARG A 190 -17.12 -6.83 11.27
N LEU A 191 -17.72 -7.55 12.20
CA LEU A 191 -16.97 -8.36 13.17
C LEU A 191 -17.00 -9.83 12.77
N LYS A 192 -15.89 -10.52 12.97
CA LYS A 192 -15.83 -11.98 12.93
C LYS A 192 -15.85 -12.50 14.37
N VAL A 193 -16.86 -13.27 14.71
CA VAL A 193 -17.03 -13.84 16.06
C VAL A 193 -17.00 -15.37 16.03
N ILE A 194 -16.59 -15.96 17.14
CA ILE A 194 -16.61 -17.40 17.39
C ILE A 194 -17.47 -17.72 18.60
N LEU A 195 -18.36 -18.71 18.48
CA LEU A 195 -19.18 -19.16 19.60
C LEU A 195 -18.30 -19.78 20.70
N LEU A 196 -18.56 -19.44 21.95
CA LEU A 196 -17.91 -20.04 23.12
C LEU A 196 -18.84 -21.11 23.69
N ARG A 197 -18.65 -22.35 23.28
CA ARG A 197 -19.41 -23.51 23.75
C ARG A 197 -18.48 -24.72 23.82
N GLU A 198 -18.62 -25.56 24.84
CA GLU A 198 -17.73 -26.70 25.07
C GLU A 198 -18.01 -27.89 24.12
N ASP A 199 -19.24 -28.00 23.61
CA ASP A 199 -19.77 -29.14 22.85
C ASP A 199 -20.10 -28.81 21.38
N ALA A 200 -20.19 -27.53 21.01
CA ALA A 200 -20.30 -27.13 19.61
C ALA A 200 -18.89 -26.91 19.05
N GLY A 201 -18.62 -27.43 17.86
CA GLY A 201 -17.37 -27.16 17.15
C GLY A 201 -17.13 -25.66 16.96
N ILE A 202 -16.06 -25.31 16.24
CA ILE A 202 -15.70 -23.91 15.96
C ILE A 202 -16.76 -23.25 15.06
N GLU A 203 -17.90 -22.84 15.63
CA GLU A 203 -18.93 -22.07 14.95
C GLU A 203 -18.51 -20.61 14.88
N GLN A 204 -18.40 -20.08 13.67
CA GLN A 204 -18.00 -18.70 13.41
C GLN A 204 -19.08 -17.97 12.63
N LYS A 205 -19.18 -16.66 12.85
CA LYS A 205 -20.08 -15.79 12.08
C LYS A 205 -19.45 -14.43 11.81
N THR A 206 -19.73 -13.90 10.61
CA THR A 206 -19.52 -12.49 10.31
C THR A 206 -20.80 -11.73 10.67
N VAL A 207 -20.69 -10.73 11.52
CA VAL A 207 -21.81 -9.90 11.98
C VAL A 207 -21.60 -8.44 11.55
N SER A 208 -22.65 -7.85 11.01
CA SER A 208 -22.72 -6.42 10.65
C SER A 208 -23.72 -5.66 11.51
N SER A 209 -24.61 -6.33 12.24
CA SER A 209 -25.53 -5.68 13.19
C SER A 209 -25.66 -6.47 14.49
N LEU A 210 -25.87 -5.77 15.59
CA LEU A 210 -26.17 -6.32 16.91
C LEU A 210 -27.43 -7.18 16.88
N LEU A 211 -28.41 -6.79 16.06
CA LEU A 211 -29.61 -7.57 15.82
C LEU A 211 -29.30 -8.95 15.22
N SER A 212 -28.45 -8.99 14.18
CA SER A 212 -28.05 -10.23 13.53
C SER A 212 -27.24 -11.14 14.46
N LEU A 213 -26.44 -10.52 15.34
CA LEU A 213 -25.65 -11.20 16.36
C LEU A 213 -26.54 -11.84 17.41
N GLU A 214 -27.50 -11.10 17.99
CA GLU A 214 -28.42 -11.67 18.98
C GLU A 214 -29.24 -12.83 18.39
N LYS A 215 -29.82 -12.64 17.20
CA LYS A 215 -30.60 -13.70 16.52
C LYS A 215 -29.78 -14.97 16.35
N TRP A 216 -28.54 -14.83 15.87
CA TRP A 216 -27.64 -15.96 15.70
C TRP A 216 -27.28 -16.67 17.00
N LEU A 217 -26.95 -15.93 18.06
CA LEU A 217 -26.64 -16.54 19.36
C LEU A 217 -27.83 -17.33 19.92
N LEU A 218 -29.05 -16.82 19.76
CA LEU A 218 -30.27 -17.52 20.17
C LEU A 218 -30.58 -18.74 19.30
N ASP A 219 -30.20 -18.72 18.01
CA ASP A 219 -30.25 -19.89 17.12
C ASP A 219 -29.26 -20.96 17.56
N CYS A 220 -28.00 -20.61 17.80
CA CYS A 220 -26.96 -21.53 18.27
C CYS A 220 -27.30 -22.14 19.64
N PHE A 221 -27.96 -21.37 20.52
CA PHE A 221 -28.48 -21.87 21.79
C PHE A 221 -29.67 -22.83 21.62
N GLY A 222 -30.37 -22.77 20.47
CA GLY A 222 -31.60 -23.54 20.25
C GLY A 222 -32.81 -22.97 20.98
N LEU A 223 -32.89 -21.65 21.16
CA LEU A 223 -34.07 -21.00 21.76
C LEU A 223 -35.26 -21.07 20.79
N PRO A 224 -36.37 -21.74 21.12
CA PRO A 224 -37.51 -21.85 20.21
C PRO A 224 -38.14 -20.49 19.91
N ILE A 225 -38.66 -20.33 18.69
CA ILE A 225 -39.23 -19.04 18.22
C ILE A 225 -40.33 -18.49 19.12
N MET A 226 -41.08 -19.36 19.82
CA MET A 226 -42.15 -18.98 20.75
C MET A 226 -41.67 -18.25 22.01
N TYR A 227 -40.37 -18.27 22.33
CA TYR A 227 -39.76 -17.49 23.42
C TYR A 227 -39.09 -16.20 22.94
N ARG A 228 -38.96 -16.03 21.62
CA ARG A 228 -38.26 -14.87 21.04
C ARG A 228 -39.21 -13.69 20.98
N ASN A 229 -38.66 -12.49 21.17
CA ASN A 229 -39.44 -11.28 21.01
C ASN A 229 -39.83 -11.14 19.53
N LYS A 230 -41.11 -10.88 19.25
CA LYS A 230 -41.62 -10.77 17.87
C LYS A 230 -41.30 -9.42 17.23
N SER A 231 -41.01 -8.41 18.06
CA SER A 231 -40.59 -7.09 17.60
C SER A 231 -39.11 -6.89 17.85
N ASP A 232 -38.44 -6.27 16.88
CA ASP A 232 -37.02 -5.91 17.00
C ASP A 232 -36.78 -4.79 18.03
N LYS A 233 -37.84 -4.26 18.66
CA LYS A 233 -37.82 -3.08 19.56
C LYS A 233 -36.99 -3.27 20.84
N HIS A 234 -36.71 -4.51 21.24
CA HIS A 234 -35.93 -4.85 22.44
C HIS A 234 -34.80 -5.84 22.17
N LEU A 235 -34.58 -6.20 20.90
CA LEU A 235 -33.37 -6.92 20.52
C LEU A 235 -32.24 -5.89 20.60
N ARG A 236 -31.12 -6.24 21.25
CA ARG A 236 -29.95 -5.44 21.70
C ARG A 236 -29.88 -5.23 23.23
N ASP A 237 -31.00 -5.08 23.93
CA ASP A 237 -31.00 -4.69 25.37
C ASP A 237 -30.32 -5.72 26.28
N TYR A 238 -30.28 -6.97 25.84
CA TYR A 238 -29.77 -8.10 26.63
C TYR A 238 -28.39 -8.57 26.19
N LEU A 239 -27.84 -7.94 25.14
CA LEU A 239 -26.50 -8.20 24.66
C LEU A 239 -25.53 -7.29 25.43
N LYS A 240 -24.66 -7.92 26.23
CA LYS A 240 -23.61 -7.22 26.96
C LYS A 240 -22.24 -7.51 26.36
N VAL A 241 -21.31 -6.59 26.57
CA VAL A 241 -19.92 -6.77 26.19
C VAL A 241 -19.09 -6.91 27.45
N GLU A 242 -18.37 -8.01 27.56
CA GLU A 242 -17.35 -8.22 28.58
C GLU A 242 -15.99 -7.86 27.98
N ARG A 243 -15.35 -6.83 28.56
CA ARG A 243 -14.01 -6.37 28.18
C ARG A 243 -13.12 -6.34 29.42
N GLY A 244 -12.09 -7.19 29.44
CA GLY A 244 -11.15 -7.26 30.57
C GLY A 244 -11.84 -7.56 31.91
N GLY A 245 -12.89 -8.39 31.90
CA GLY A 245 -13.68 -8.74 33.10
C GLY A 245 -14.72 -7.69 33.53
N VAL A 246 -14.86 -6.58 32.80
CA VAL A 246 -15.86 -5.55 33.06
C VAL A 246 -17.00 -5.67 32.05
N ASN A 247 -18.23 -5.73 32.57
CA ASN A 247 -19.43 -5.72 31.75
C ASN A 247 -19.85 -4.29 31.40
N LYS A 248 -19.93 -3.99 30.11
CA LYS A 248 -20.41 -2.71 29.59
C LYS A 248 -21.55 -2.92 28.59
N SER A 249 -22.45 -1.94 28.49
CA SER A 249 -23.40 -1.88 27.39
C SER A 249 -22.72 -1.36 26.12
N PHE A 250 -23.26 -1.68 24.94
CA PHE A 250 -22.77 -1.12 23.68
C PHE A 250 -22.83 0.40 23.65
N LYS A 251 -23.88 0.99 24.24
CA LYS A 251 -24.02 2.44 24.35
C LYS A 251 -22.87 3.05 25.16
N GLN A 252 -22.55 2.49 26.32
CA GLN A 252 -21.44 2.96 27.15
C GLN A 252 -20.09 2.83 26.42
N LEU A 253 -19.85 1.71 25.74
CA LEU A 253 -18.64 1.50 24.97
C LEU A 253 -18.50 2.50 23.81
N TYR A 254 -19.60 2.79 23.14
CA TYR A 254 -19.62 3.73 22.03
C TYR A 254 -19.42 5.18 22.50
N GLU A 255 -20.04 5.57 23.61
CA GLU A 255 -19.79 6.86 24.25
C GLU A 255 -18.32 7.00 24.68
N ASP A 256 -17.73 5.97 25.29
CA ASP A 256 -16.31 5.95 25.65
C ASP A 256 -15.40 6.13 24.43
N TYR A 257 -15.74 5.48 23.31
CA TYR A 257 -15.01 5.52 22.05
C TYR A 257 -15.04 6.91 21.39
N ILE A 258 -16.20 7.56 21.34
CA ILE A 258 -16.31 8.93 20.79
C ILE A 258 -15.54 9.92 21.64
N ASN A 259 -15.60 9.78 22.97
CA ASN A 259 -15.00 10.72 23.90
C ASN A 259 -13.48 10.54 24.06
N ASN A 260 -12.92 9.39 23.64
CA ASN A 260 -11.48 9.10 23.66
C ASN A 260 -11.07 8.34 22.37
N PRO A 261 -11.00 9.03 21.22
CA PRO A 261 -10.68 8.42 19.93
C PRO A 261 -9.26 7.86 19.86
#